data_AF-A0A939KGN8-F1
#
_entry.id   AF-A0A939KGN8-F1
#
_cell.length_a   1.000
_cell.length_b   1.000
_cell.length_c   1.000
_cell.angle_alpha   90.00
_cell.angle_beta   90.00
_cell.angle_gamma   90.00
#
_symmetry.space_group_name_H-M   'P 1'
#
loop_
_entity.id
_entity.type
_entity.pdbx_description
1 polymer ?
#
loop_
_entity_poly.entity_id
_entity_poly.type
_entity_poly.pdbx_seq_one_letter_code
_entity_poly.pdbx_strand_id
1 'polypeptide(L)' 'MTLLLLYLTRFSEKEGGFTTENLSWKGYPFTVLNSFSDQGFISQGKHPSRSKSVWITPEGVAQARRLLEQYGIEERKE' A
#
# COMPACT_ATOMS: atom_id res chain seq x y z
N MET A 1 1.17 -9.32 -8.36
CA MET A 1 2.55 -8.92 -7.98
C MET A 1 2.62 -7.48 -7.46
N THR A 2 1.89 -6.53 -8.04
CA THR A 2 1.97 -5.09 -7.66
C THR A 2 1.65 -4.79 -6.19
N LEU A 3 0.72 -5.51 -5.54
CA LEU A 3 0.41 -5.31 -4.11
C LEU A 3 1.61 -5.60 -3.21
N LEU A 4 2.42 -6.61 -3.56
CA LEU A 4 3.62 -6.97 -2.83
C LEU A 4 4.67 -5.85 -2.91
N LEU A 5 4.84 -5.27 -4.09
CA LEU A 5 5.78 -4.16 -4.31
C LEU A 5 5.32 -2.90 -3.57
N LEU A 6 4.02 -2.56 -3.62
CA LEU A 6 3.42 -1.50 -2.81
C LEU A 6 3.75 -1.69 -1.32
N TYR A 7 3.61 -2.92 -0.82
CA TYR A 7 3.85 -3.26 0.59
C TYR A 7 5.33 -3.24 0.99
N LEU A 8 6.24 -3.69 0.12
CA LEU A 8 7.68 -3.69 0.37
C LEU A 8 8.30 -2.29 0.28
N THR A 9 7.71 -1.42 -0.54
CA THR A 9 8.10 -0.01 -0.71
C THR A 9 7.28 0.94 0.14
N ARG A 10 6.54 0.40 1.12
CA ARG A 10 5.75 1.21 2.04
C ARG A 10 6.66 2.02 2.96
N PHE A 11 6.14 3.15 3.42
CA PHE A 11 6.77 4.05 4.37
C PHE A 11 5.76 4.61 5.36
N SER A 12 6.29 5.21 6.42
CA SER A 12 5.53 5.90 7.44
C SER A 12 5.79 7.41 7.39
N GLU A 13 4.73 8.22 7.41
CA GLU A 13 4.83 9.69 7.36
C GLU A 13 4.37 10.29 8.69
N LYS A 14 5.13 11.27 9.20
CA LYS A 14 4.80 12.01 10.42
C LYS A 14 4.32 13.41 10.05
N GLU A 15 3.07 13.72 10.37
CA GLU A 15 2.48 15.03 10.13
C GLU A 15 1.65 15.47 11.33
N GLY A 16 1.84 16.71 11.81
CA GLY A 16 1.01 17.30 12.87
C GLY A 16 0.96 16.53 14.19
N GLY A 17 2.01 15.76 14.52
CA GLY A 17 2.06 14.92 15.73
C GLY A 17 1.42 13.52 15.57
N PHE A 18 0.88 13.21 14.39
CA PHE A 18 0.35 11.89 14.04
C PHE A 18 1.32 11.15 13.11
N THR A 19 1.41 9.83 13.27
CA THR A 19 2.17 8.96 12.35
C THR A 19 1.19 8.15 11.52
N THR A 20 1.28 8.27 10.21
CA THR A 20 0.50 7.46 9.27
C THR A 20 1.42 6.40 8.69
N GLU A 21 1.19 5.15 9.04
CA GLU A 21 1.95 3.99 8.54
C GLU A 21 1.31 3.42 7.26
N ASN A 22 2.04 2.54 6.59
CA ASN A 22 1.58 1.79 5.41
C ASN A 22 1.20 2.68 4.22
N LEU A 23 1.89 3.81 4.05
CA LEU A 23 1.78 4.63 2.84
C LEU A 23 2.71 4.10 1.76
N SER A 24 2.32 4.21 0.49
CA SER A 24 3.21 3.92 -0.63
C SER A 24 2.93 4.87 -1.79
N TRP A 25 3.92 5.13 -2.64
CA TRP A 25 3.77 6.06 -3.76
C TRP A 25 2.92 5.47 -4.89
N LYS A 26 2.12 6.32 -5.56
CA LYS A 26 1.35 5.99 -6.78
C LYS A 26 2.24 5.90 -8.02
N GLY A 27 3.28 5.06 -7.97
CA GLY A 27 4.22 4.82 -9.07
C GLY A 27 3.81 3.69 -10.01
N TYR A 28 2.62 3.12 -9.86
CA TYR A 28 2.15 1.92 -10.55
C TYR A 28 0.98 2.24 -11.50
N PRO A 29 0.69 1.38 -12.50
CA PRO A 29 -0.42 1.60 -13.42
C PRO A 29 -1.75 1.83 -12.69
N PHE A 30 -2.46 2.91 -13.06
CA PHE A 30 -3.71 3.30 -12.39
C PHE A 30 -4.80 2.23 -12.46
N THR A 31 -4.84 1.43 -13.54
CA THR A 31 -5.79 0.31 -13.66
C THR A 31 -5.62 -0.72 -12.54
N VAL A 32 -4.37 -1.00 -12.15
CA VAL A 32 -4.05 -1.92 -11.06
C VAL A 32 -4.39 -1.30 -9.70
N LEU A 33 -4.05 -0.03 -9.50
CA LEU A 33 -4.39 0.70 -8.27
C LEU A 33 -5.90 0.80 -8.06
N ASN A 34 -6.65 1.06 -9.13
CA ASN A 34 -8.12 1.08 -9.08
C ASN A 34 -8.67 -0.28 -8.70
N SER A 35 -8.21 -1.36 -9.34
CA SER A 35 -8.63 -2.72 -8.99
C SER A 35 -8.34 -3.09 -7.52
N PHE A 36 -7.22 -2.65 -6.95
CA PHE A 36 -6.92 -2.85 -5.53
C PHE A 36 -7.78 -1.99 -4.61
N SER A 37 -8.13 -0.78 -5.06
CA SER A 37 -9.08 0.07 -4.34
C SER A 37 -10.47 -0.56 -4.32
N ASP A 38 -10.92 -1.12 -5.44
CA ASP A 38 -12.22 -1.80 -5.57
C ASP A 38 -12.28 -3.08 -4.70
N GLN A 39 -11.15 -3.79 -4.58
CA GLN A 39 -10.99 -4.94 -3.69
C GLN A 39 -10.80 -4.57 -2.21
N GLY A 40 -10.69 -3.27 -1.88
CA GLY A 40 -10.50 -2.80 -0.52
C GLY A 40 -9.09 -3.04 0.06
N PHE A 41 -8.08 -3.28 -0.78
CA PHE A 41 -6.69 -3.48 -0.34
C PHE A 41 -5.92 -2.18 -0.17
N ILE A 42 -6.31 -1.13 -0.87
CA ILE A 42 -5.70 0.20 -0.73
C ILE A 42 -6.78 1.28 -0.69
N SER A 43 -6.44 2.42 -0.11
CA SER A 43 -7.21 3.66 -0.21
C SER A 43 -6.39 4.72 -0.94
N GLN A 44 -6.97 5.29 -1.99
CA GLN A 44 -6.33 6.36 -2.76
C GLN A 44 -6.65 7.78 -2.25
N GLY A 45 -7.40 7.88 -1.14
CA GLY A 45 -7.87 9.12 -0.53
C GLY A 45 -9.14 9.71 -1.19
N LYS A 46 -9.68 10.78 -0.60
CA LYS A 46 -10.90 11.46 -1.09
C LYS A 46 -10.73 12.12 -2.47
N HIS A 47 -9.52 12.55 -2.81
CA HIS A 47 -9.18 13.16 -4.09
C HIS A 47 -8.01 12.41 -4.75
N PRO A 48 -8.27 11.24 -5.38
CA PRO A 48 -7.22 10.36 -5.89
C PRO A 48 -6.24 11.01 -6.88
N SER A 49 -6.69 12.00 -7.66
CA SER A 49 -5.84 12.75 -8.61
C SER A 49 -4.92 13.77 -7.95
N ARG A 50 -5.14 14.13 -6.68
CA ARG A 50 -4.34 15.12 -5.94
C ARG A 50 -3.39 14.49 -4.92
N SER A 51 -3.65 13.25 -4.51
CA SER A 51 -2.79 12.51 -3.58
C SER A 51 -1.71 11.75 -4.33
N LYS A 52 -0.45 11.89 -3.91
CA LYS A 52 0.71 11.19 -4.51
C LYS A 52 0.93 9.79 -3.92
N SER A 53 0.37 9.51 -2.75
CA SER A 53 0.45 8.24 -2.05
C SER A 53 -0.89 7.51 -2.01
N VAL A 54 -0.83 6.21 -1.72
CA VAL A 54 -1.94 5.35 -1.31
C VAL A 54 -1.67 4.84 0.09
N TRP A 55 -2.73 4.58 0.84
CA TRP A 55 -2.66 3.87 2.11
C TRP A 55 -3.03 2.40 1.91
N ILE A 56 -2.23 1.48 2.41
CA ILE A 56 -2.53 0.04 2.36
C ILE A 56 -3.42 -0.28 3.56
N THR A 57 -4.61 -0.83 3.28
CA THR A 57 -5.57 -1.20 4.32
C THR A 57 -5.08 -2.42 5.11
N PRO A 58 -5.65 -2.70 6.31
CA PRO A 58 -5.36 -3.93 7.03
C PRO A 58 -5.55 -5.20 6.18
N GLU A 59 -6.58 -5.21 5.33
CA GLU A 59 -6.86 -6.30 4.39
C GLU A 59 -5.77 -6.42 3.33
N GLY A 60 -5.32 -5.28 2.78
CA GLY A 60 -4.21 -5.22 1.83
C GLY A 60 -2.89 -5.69 2.43
N VAL A 61 -2.61 -5.33 3.69
CA VAL A 61 -1.44 -5.80 4.45
C VAL A 61 -1.50 -7.31 4.66
N ALA A 62 -2.64 -7.85 5.10
CA ALA A 62 -2.81 -9.28 5.30
C ALA A 62 -2.61 -10.05 3.98
N GLN A 63 -3.16 -9.54 2.88
CA GLN A 63 -2.97 -10.14 1.57
C GLN A 63 -1.53 -10.04 1.07
N ALA A 64 -0.84 -8.92 1.32
CA ALA A 64 0.58 -8.76 0.98
C ALA A 64 1.47 -9.72 1.77
N ARG A 65 1.18 -9.96 3.06
CA ARG A 65 1.91 -10.94 3.89
C ARG A 65 1.73 -12.37 3.39
N ARG A 66 0.51 -12.76 3.01
CA ARG A 66 0.27 -14.07 2.36
C ARG A 66 1.10 -14.23 1.09
N LEU A 67 1.23 -13.17 0.30
CA LEU A 67 2.09 -13.18 -0.88
C LEU A 67 3.57 -13.31 -0.48
N LEU A 68 4.06 -12.59 0.53
CA LEU A 68 5.43 -12.74 1.02
C LEU A 68 5.75 -14.19 1.40
N GLU A 69 4.87 -14.84 2.16
CA GLU A 69 4.99 -16.25 2.54
C GLU A 69 5.01 -17.16 1.31
N GLN A 70 4.10 -16.94 0.35
CA GLN A 70 4.03 -17.72 -0.89
C GLN A 70 5.31 -17.63 -1.72
N TYR A 71 5.99 -16.48 -1.72
CA TYR A 71 7.23 -16.26 -2.48
C TYR A 71 8.50 -16.49 -1.63
N GLY A 72 8.38 -16.82 -0.34
CA GLY A 72 9.52 -17.00 0.56
C GLY A 72 10.34 -15.72 0.77
N ILE A 73 9.69 -14.55 0.74
CA ILE A 73 10.34 -13.25 0.90
C ILE A 73 10.17 -12.78 2.35
N GLU A 74 11.25 -12.37 2.99
CA GLU A 74 11.20 -11.82 4.35
C GLU A 74 10.59 -10.41 4.38
N GLU A 75 9.75 -10.16 5.39
CA GLU A 75 9.18 -8.83 5.61
C GLU A 75 10.26 -7.86 6.11
N ARG A 76 10.43 -6.73 5.40
CA ARG A 76 11.29 -5.64 5.85
C ARG A 76 10.70 -5.00 7.11
N LYS A 77 11.52 -4.85 8.15
CA LYS A 77 11.22 -4.04 9.33
C LYS A 77 11.71 -2.61 9.06
N GLU A 78 10.81 -1.63 9.13
CA GLU A 78 11.16 -0.20 9.09
C GLU A 78 11.75 0.28 10.42
#